data_AF-A0A6N7HQG3-F1
#
_entry.id   AF-A0A6N7HQG3-F1
#
_cell.length_a   1.000
_cell.length_b   1.000
_cell.length_c   1.000
_cell.angle_alpha   90.00
_cell.angle_beta   90.00
_cell.angle_gamma   90.00
#
_symmetry.space_group_name_H-M   'P 1'
#
loop_
_entity.id
_entity.type
_entity.pdbx_description
1 polymer ?
#
loop_
_entity_poly.entity_id
_entity_poly.type
_entity_poly.pdbx_seq_one_letter_code
_entity_poly.pdbx_strand_id
1 'polypeptide(L)' 'MAFPEGRLLALRDARLHVLAPDGWTRLGRERPRDSSWLSREEAEDWCERAGWNLHLLDSVPGDD' A
#
# COMPACT_ATOMS: atom_id res chain seq x y z
N MET A 1 11.31 -9.67 -17.88
CA MET A 1 11.75 -9.04 -16.61
C MET A 1 10.55 -8.36 -16.02
N ALA A 2 9.80 -9.06 -15.15
CA ALA A 2 8.54 -8.60 -14.60
C ALA A 2 8.68 -8.60 -13.07
N PHE A 3 8.48 -7.42 -12.48
CA PHE A 3 8.52 -7.14 -11.05
C PHE A 3 7.52 -8.06 -10.32
N PRO A 4 7.95 -9.11 -9.58
CA PRO A 4 7.02 -10.18 -9.18
C PRO A 4 6.30 -9.92 -7.86
N GLU A 5 6.52 -8.80 -7.19
CA GLU A 5 5.93 -8.55 -5.87
C GLU A 5 4.99 -7.35 -5.97
N GLY A 6 3.69 -7.64 -5.98
CA GLY A 6 2.63 -6.64 -6.03
C GLY A 6 2.84 -5.58 -4.95
N ARG A 7 2.62 -4.31 -5.31
CA ARG A 7 2.80 -3.20 -4.37
C ARG A 7 1.66 -3.17 -3.35
N LEU A 8 2.00 -2.82 -2.11
CA LEU A 8 0.99 -2.58 -1.09
C LEU A 8 0.12 -1.37 -1.48
N LEU A 9 -1.20 -1.54 -1.36
CA LEU A 9 -2.18 -0.51 -1.61
C LEU A 9 -2.94 -0.21 -0.32
N ALA A 10 -3.02 1.07 0.04
CA ALA A 10 -3.85 1.54 1.14
C ALA A 10 -5.05 2.31 0.59
N LEU A 11 -6.23 2.03 1.13
CA LEU A 11 -7.43 2.83 0.88
C LEU A 11 -7.66 3.76 2.06
N ARG A 12 -7.64 5.07 1.80
CA ARG A 12 -7.96 6.10 2.79
C ARG A 12 -8.76 7.20 2.11
N ASP A 13 -9.83 7.68 2.75
CA ASP A 13 -10.72 8.70 2.19
C ASP A 13 -11.29 8.34 0.79
N ALA A 14 -11.65 7.06 0.58
CA ALA A 14 -12.06 6.53 -0.73
C ALA A 14 -11.03 6.79 -1.86
N ARG A 15 -9.75 6.98 -1.52
CA ARG A 15 -8.62 7.14 -2.42
C ARG A 15 -7.60 6.04 -2.16
N LEU A 16 -7.07 5.48 -3.24
CA LEU A 16 -5.99 4.51 -3.19
C LEU A 16 -4.64 5.20 -3.22
N HIS A 17 -3.79 4.75 -2.32
CA HIS A 17 -2.38 5.09 -2.23
C HIS A 17 -1.60 3.80 -2.45
N VAL A 18 -0.53 3.88 -3.23
CA VAL A 18 0.40 2.77 -3.43
C VAL A 18 1.69 3.07 -2.72
N LEU A 19 2.24 2.07 -2.06
CA LEU A 19 3.56 2.18 -1.47
C LEU A 19 4.61 2.07 -2.59
N ALA A 20 5.26 3.19 -2.85
CA ALA A 20 6.38 3.35 -3.79
C ALA A 20 7.67 3.60 -2.98
N PRO A 21 8.86 3.41 -3.57
CA PRO A 21 10.14 3.55 -2.84
C PRO A 21 10.33 4.92 -2.22
N ASP A 22 9.77 5.96 -2.83
CA ASP A 22 9.76 7.33 -2.32
C ASP A 22 8.68 7.57 -1.23
N GLY A 23 7.78 6.62 -1.00
CA GLY A 23 6.68 6.68 -0.04
C GLY A 23 5.30 6.43 -0.67
N TRP A 24 4.25 6.91 0.00
CA TRP A 24 2.88 6.75 -0.48
C TRP A 24 2.59 7.64 -1.68
N THR A 25 2.38 7.01 -2.84
CA THR A 25 1.95 7.70 -4.06
C THR A 25 0.46 7.54 -4.23
N ARG A 26 -0.26 8.64 -4.45
CA ARG A 26 -1.70 8.60 -4.72
C ARG A 26 -1.96 8.06 -6.12
N LEU A 27 -2.72 6.97 -6.24
CA LEU A 27 -3.12 6.36 -7.51
C LEU A 27 -4.49 6.85 -8.00
N GLY A 28 -5.36 7.30 -7.10
CA GLY A 28 -6.73 7.74 -7.45
C GLY A 28 -7.80 6.78 -6.95
N ARG A 29 -8.86 6.53 -7.74
CA ARG A 29 -10.00 5.67 -7.36
C ARG A 29 -10.02 4.30 -8.02
N GLU A 30 -9.16 4.05 -8.99
CA GLU A 30 -9.19 2.81 -9.77
C GLU A 30 -8.38 1.72 -9.07
N ARG A 31 -9.09 0.77 -8.49
CA ARG A 31 -8.50 -0.41 -7.87
C ARG A 31 -8.02 -1.39 -8.95
N PRO A 32 -6.75 -1.83 -8.93
CA PRO A 32 -6.31 -2.87 -9.84
C PRO A 32 -7.07 -4.18 -9.59
N ARG A 33 -7.42 -4.88 -10.66
CA ARG A 33 -8.34 -6.04 -10.61
C ARG A 33 -7.82 -7.21 -9.78
N ASP A 34 -6.49 -7.34 -9.69
CA ASP A 34 -5.76 -8.36 -8.94
C ASP A 34 -5.39 -7.95 -7.51
N SER A 35 -5.90 -6.82 -7.00
CA SER A 35 -5.59 -6.41 -5.63
C SER A 35 -6.56 -7.04 -4.62
N SER A 36 -5.99 -7.84 -3.72
CA SER A 36 -6.67 -8.38 -2.54
C SER A 36 -6.60 -7.38 -1.39
N TRP A 37 -7.69 -7.29 -0.63
CA TRP A 37 -7.67 -6.56 0.64
C TRP A 37 -6.87 -7.35 1.65
N LEU A 38 -5.85 -6.70 2.21
CA LEU A 38 -5.09 -7.21 3.32
C LEU A 38 -5.61 -6.56 4.62
N SER A 39 -5.69 -7.36 5.68
CA SER A 39 -5.86 -6.85 7.03
C SER A 39 -4.62 -6.07 7.45
N ARG A 40 -4.70 -5.33 8.56
CA ARG A 40 -3.54 -4.59 9.10
C ARG A 40 -2.36 -5.53 9.35
N GLU A 41 -2.57 -6.65 10.03
CA GLU A 41 -1.54 -7.66 10.30
C GLU A 41 -0.90 -8.21 9.01
N GLU A 42 -1.71 -8.47 7.98
CA GLU A 42 -1.21 -8.97 6.68
C GLU A 42 -0.40 -7.91 5.93
N ALA A 43 -0.79 -6.63 6.05
CA ALA A 43 -0.01 -5.52 5.50
C ALA A 43 1.31 -5.33 6.26
N GLU A 44 1.31 -5.56 7.58
CA GLU A 44 2.50 -5.53 8.42
C GLU A 44 3.47 -6.65 8.01
N ASP A 45 3.01 -7.89 7.93
CA ASP A 45 3.81 -9.04 7.48
C ASP A 45 4.36 -8.84 6.05
N TRP A 46 3.55 -8.30 5.12
CA TRP A 46 4.03 -7.95 3.78
C TRP A 46 5.15 -6.91 3.84
N CYS A 47 4.98 -5.85 4.65
CA CYS A 47 6.00 -4.82 4.82
C CYS A 47 7.29 -5.42 5.40
N GLU A 48 7.21 -6.28 6.42
CA GLU A 48 8.39 -6.95 6.98
C GLU A 48 9.10 -7.82 5.93
N ARG A 49 8.36 -8.63 5.18
CA ARG A 49 8.92 -9.50 4.11
C ARG A 49 9.59 -8.70 3.01
N ALA A 50 8.98 -7.59 2.62
CA ALA A 50 9.51 -6.71 1.57
C ALA A 50 10.55 -5.70 2.11
N GLY A 51 10.83 -5.68 3.42
CA GLY A 51 11.81 -4.81 4.06
C GLY A 51 11.37 -3.34 4.22
N TRP A 52 10.07 -3.08 4.19
CA TRP A 52 9.47 -1.76 4.37
C TRP A 52 9.19 -1.45 5.83
N ASN A 53 9.22 -0.17 6.17
CA ASN A 53 8.92 0.28 7.52
C ASN A 53 7.41 0.20 7.79
N LEU A 54 7.01 -0.55 8.83
CA LEU A 54 5.62 -0.67 9.29
C LEU A 54 4.97 0.67 9.60
N HIS A 55 5.77 1.66 10.02
CA HIS A 55 5.28 3.01 10.30
C HIS A 55 4.71 3.72 9.06
N LEU A 56 5.05 3.24 7.85
CA LEU A 56 4.44 3.70 6.61
C LEU A 56 2.94 3.39 6.59
N LEU A 57 2.50 2.25 7.14
CA LEU A 57 1.07 1.90 7.22
C LEU A 57 0.26 2.93 8.03
N ASP A 58 0.88 3.56 9.02
CA ASP A 58 0.27 4.61 9.83
C ASP A 58 0.38 6.00 9.15
N SER A 59 1.46 6.20 8.39
CA SER A 59 1.73 7.43 7.63
C SER A 59 0.96 7.54 6.30
N VAL A 60 -0.10 6.75 6.10
CA VAL A 60 -0.93 6.85 4.90
C VAL A 60 -1.63 8.21 4.91
N PRO A 61 -1.39 9.10 3.92
CA PRO A 61 -2.01 10.41 3.90
C PRO A 61 -3.54 10.27 3.79
N GLY A 62 -4.24 10.91 4.74
CA GLY A 62 -5.67 11.17 4.69
C GLY A 62 -5.90 12.66 4.93
N ASP A 63 -6.91 13.23 4.27
CA ASP A 63 -7.38 14.60 4.54
C ASP A 63 -7.77 14.70 6.02
N ASP A 64 -7.22 15.68 6.74
CA ASP A 64 -7.69 16.15 8.05
C ASP A 64 -9.02 16.89 7.90
#